data_AF-A0A3B0XF08-F1
#
_entry.id   AF-A0A3B0XF08-F1
#
_cell.length_a   1.000
_cell.length_b   1.000
_cell.length_c   1.000
_cell.angle_alpha   90.00
_cell.angle_beta   90.00
_cell.angle_gamma   90.00
#
_symmetry.space_group_name_H-M   'P 1'
#
loop_
_entity.id
_entity.type
_entity.pdbx_description
1 polymer ?
#
loop_
_entity_poly.entity_id
_entity_poly.type
_entity_poly.pdbx_seq_one_letter_code
_entity_poly.pdbx_strand_id
1 'polypeptide(L)'
;MDVYDKHGMPVMVGTGKYRKYKQLKLNPEYKEGKEYKLREMRPEWNCVALVGQVPLCRGQPIADTWVKINDISDKVELWLIK
;
A
#
# COMPACT_ATOMS: atom_id res chain seq x y z
N MET A 1 -43.03 -8.02 -8.95
CA MET A 1 -43.33 -8.59 -10.28
C MET A 1 -42.59 -7.71 -11.26
N ASP A 2 -41.46 -8.18 -11.79
CA ASP A 2 -40.57 -7.36 -12.61
C ASP A 2 -41.23 -7.12 -13.97
N VAL A 3 -41.47 -5.85 -14.30
CA VAL A 3 -42.07 -5.44 -15.58
C VAL A 3 -40.92 -5.10 -16.52
N TYR A 4 -40.89 -5.72 -17.70
CA TYR A 4 -39.85 -5.48 -18.71
C TYR A 4 -40.43 -4.69 -19.90
N ASP A 5 -39.64 -3.85 -20.55
CA ASP A 5 -40.03 -3.18 -21.78
C ASP A 5 -39.94 -4.11 -22.99
N LYS A 6 -40.40 -3.62 -24.16
CA LYS A 6 -40.33 -4.31 -25.46
C LYS A 6 -38.90 -4.66 -25.93
N HIS A 7 -37.87 -4.20 -25.22
CA HIS A 7 -36.46 -4.48 -25.47
C HIS A 7 -35.85 -5.39 -24.38
N GLY A 8 -36.66 -5.91 -23.46
CA GLY A 8 -36.23 -6.82 -22.40
C GLY A 8 -35.51 -6.14 -21.23
N MET A 9 -35.57 -4.81 -21.15
CA MET A 9 -34.96 -4.04 -20.06
C MET A 9 -35.96 -3.89 -18.91
N PRO A 10 -35.56 -4.07 -17.65
CA PRO A 10 -36.46 -3.90 -16.51
C PRO A 10 -36.94 -2.45 -16.41
N VAL A 11 -38.25 -2.24 -16.37
CA VAL A 11 -38.92 -0.95 -16.21
C VAL A 11 -39.43 -0.84 -14.78
N MET A 12 -39.00 0.20 -14.06
CA MET A 12 -39.46 0.42 -12.69
C MET A 12 -40.86 1.03 -12.65
N VAL A 13 -41.77 0.36 -11.92
CA VAL A 13 -43.05 0.90 -11.46
C VAL A 13 -42.95 1.22 -9.97
N GLY A 14 -42.35 2.37 -9.64
CA GLY A 14 -42.29 2.89 -8.27
C GLY A 14 -41.22 3.96 -8.08
N THR A 15 -41.53 4.99 -7.28
CA THR A 15 -40.66 6.14 -6.97
C THR A 15 -39.45 5.73 -6.11
N GLY A 16 -38.46 5.08 -6.71
CA GLY A 16 -37.17 4.76 -6.08
C GLY A 16 -36.09 5.76 -6.49
N LYS A 17 -35.45 6.43 -5.51
CA LYS A 17 -34.26 7.26 -5.76
C LYS A 17 -33.04 6.36 -5.99
N TYR A 18 -32.44 6.40 -7.17
CA TYR A 18 -31.20 5.68 -7.46
C TYR A 18 -29.98 6.39 -6.87
N ARG A 19 -29.06 5.63 -6.26
CA ARG A 19 -27.72 6.09 -5.91
C ARG A 19 -26.70 5.35 -6.76
N LYS A 20 -25.88 6.09 -7.49
CA LYS A 20 -24.76 5.55 -8.27
C LYS A 20 -23.54 5.42 -7.36
N TYR A 21 -23.09 4.20 -7.12
CA TYR A 21 -21.84 3.92 -6.42
C TYR A 21 -20.75 3.61 -7.44
N LYS A 22 -19.51 4.02 -7.15
CA LYS A 22 -18.32 3.57 -7.88
C LYS A 22 -17.66 2.46 -7.08
N GLN A 23 -17.39 1.33 -7.72
CA GLN A 23 -16.62 0.22 -7.16
C GLN A 23 -15.34 0.02 -7.96
N LEU A 24 -14.28 -0.43 -7.28
CA LEU A 24 -13.04 -0.83 -7.95
C LEU A 24 -13.26 -2.13 -8.72
N LYS A 25 -12.72 -2.22 -9.94
CA LYS A 25 -12.77 -3.44 -10.74
C LYS A 25 -11.73 -4.44 -10.23
N LEU A 26 -12.13 -5.70 -10.03
CA LEU A 26 -11.22 -6.78 -9.64
C LEU A 26 -10.23 -7.10 -10.78
N ASN A 27 -8.96 -7.31 -10.44
CA ASN A 27 -7.96 -7.78 -11.39
C ASN A 27 -8.36 -9.19 -11.89
N PRO A 28 -8.48 -9.44 -13.21
CA PRO A 28 -8.77 -10.76 -13.77
C PRO A 28 -7.81 -11.87 -13.34
N GLU A 29 -6.57 -11.54 -12.97
CA GLU A 29 -5.57 -12.52 -12.53
C GLU A 29 -5.62 -12.84 -11.02
N TYR A 30 -6.52 -12.19 -10.28
CA TYR A 30 -6.69 -12.45 -8.85
C TYR A 30 -7.18 -13.89 -8.62
N LYS A 31 -6.51 -14.60 -7.72
CA LYS A 31 -6.86 -15.97 -7.32
C LYS A 31 -7.30 -15.96 -5.86
N GLU A 32 -8.60 -16.16 -5.62
CA GLU A 32 -9.20 -16.07 -4.28
C GLU A 32 -8.64 -17.12 -3.30
N GLY A 33 -8.32 -18.32 -3.77
CA GLY A 33 -7.76 -19.39 -2.94
C GLY A 33 -6.28 -19.25 -2.57
N LYS A 34 -5.60 -18.19 -3.04
CA LYS A 34 -4.19 -17.97 -2.72
C LYS A 34 -4.07 -17.21 -1.40
N GLU A 35 -3.50 -17.86 -0.40
CA GLU A 35 -3.21 -17.20 0.88
C GLU A 35 -2.26 -16.02 0.68
N TYR A 36 -2.64 -14.86 1.20
CA TYR A 36 -1.84 -13.65 1.14
C TYR A 36 -0.96 -13.51 2.37
N LYS A 37 0.36 -13.59 2.19
CA LYS A 37 1.34 -13.28 3.22
C LYS A 37 1.74 -11.81 3.16
N LEU A 38 1.43 -11.07 4.23
CA LEU A 38 1.77 -9.65 4.39
C LEU A 38 3.27 -9.41 4.17
N ARG A 39 3.63 -8.22 3.67
CA ARG A 39 5.04 -7.87 3.39
C ARG A 39 5.90 -7.91 4.66
N GLU A 40 5.36 -7.45 5.78
CA GLU A 40 6.05 -7.48 7.09
C GLU A 40 6.42 -8.89 7.56
N MET A 41 5.69 -9.92 7.10
CA MET A 41 5.93 -11.32 7.46
C MET A 41 6.93 -12.01 6.52
N ARG A 42 7.42 -11.30 5.51
CA ARG A 42 8.23 -11.86 4.42
C ARG A 42 9.66 -11.32 4.49
N PRO A 43 10.68 -12.19 4.64
CA PRO A 43 12.05 -11.76 4.93
C PRO A 43 12.70 -11.00 3.77
N GLU A 44 12.21 -11.18 2.54
CA GLU A 44 12.71 -10.43 1.39
C GLU A 44 12.30 -8.94 1.41
N TRP A 45 11.32 -8.57 2.26
CA TRP A 45 10.88 -7.19 2.42
C TRP A 45 11.39 -6.60 3.74
N ASN A 46 12.10 -5.48 3.63
CA ASN A 46 12.50 -4.68 4.78
C ASN A 46 12.20 -3.20 4.53
N CYS A 47 11.97 -2.44 5.59
CA CYS A 47 11.80 -1.00 5.50
C CYS A 47 13.16 -0.35 5.20
N VAL A 48 13.20 0.49 4.16
CA VAL A 48 14.38 1.29 3.82
C VAL A 48 14.09 2.75 4.12
N ALA A 49 14.92 3.37 4.94
CA ALA A 49 14.81 4.78 5.24
C ALA A 49 15.31 5.60 4.04
N LEU A 50 14.47 6.53 3.56
CA LEU A 50 14.79 7.39 2.41
C LEU A 50 15.11 8.84 2.82
N VAL A 51 14.61 9.29 3.98
CA VAL A 51 14.75 10.67 4.46
C VAL A 51 14.57 10.70 5.99
N GLY A 52 15.17 11.68 6.66
CA GLY A 52 15.02 11.90 8.09
C GLY A 52 16.20 11.39 8.92
N GLN A 53 15.98 11.26 10.23
CA GLN A 53 17.00 10.80 11.18
C GLN A 53 16.96 9.27 11.28
N VAL A 54 18.09 8.61 11.01
CA VAL A 54 18.17 7.16 10.89
C VAL A 54 19.37 6.63 11.68
N PRO A 55 19.18 5.65 12.58
CA PRO A 55 20.29 4.92 13.18
C PRO A 55 20.84 3.89 12.18
N LEU A 56 22.15 3.89 11.98
CA LEU A 56 22.86 2.98 11.09
C LEU A 56 23.95 2.23 11.86
N CYS A 57 24.23 0.99 11.45
CA CYS A 57 25.36 0.26 12.00
C CYS A 57 26.67 0.80 11.43
N ARG A 58 27.70 0.91 12.27
CA ARG A 58 29.02 1.41 11.85
C ARG A 58 29.59 0.52 10.73
N GLY A 59 30.12 1.15 9.69
CA GLY A 59 30.68 0.49 8.51
C GLY A 59 29.66 0.17 7.41
N GLN A 60 28.38 0.51 7.60
CA GLN A 60 27.41 0.47 6.50
C GLN A 60 27.71 1.56 5.46
N PRO A 61 27.36 1.34 4.17
CA PRO A 61 27.50 2.36 3.14
C PRO A 61 26.75 3.63 3.50
N ILE A 62 27.44 4.76 3.38
CA ILE A 62 26.90 6.11 3.57
C ILE A 62 27.11 6.91 2.29
N ALA A 63 26.24 7.87 2.03
CA ALA A 63 26.44 8.83 0.95
C ALA A 63 27.08 10.11 1.51
N ASP A 64 27.93 10.77 0.70
CA ASP A 64 28.62 12.02 1.08
C ASP A 64 27.65 13.17 1.41
N THR A 65 26.40 13.08 0.96
CA THR A 65 25.36 14.09 1.21
C THR A 65 24.75 14.00 2.61
N TRP A 66 24.90 12.88 3.29
CA TRP A 66 24.32 12.62 4.61
C TRP A 66 25.12 13.30 5.70
N VAL A 67 24.44 13.69 6.78
CA VAL A 67 25.08 14.38 7.91
C VAL A 67 25.07 13.48 9.13
N LYS A 68 26.25 13.12 9.64
CA LYS A 68 26.35 12.39 10.92
C LYS A 68 25.95 13.32 12.06
N ILE A 69 25.00 12.89 12.88
CA ILE A 69 24.49 13.65 14.03
C ILE A 69 25.27 13.30 15.30
N ASN A 70 25.31 12.02 15.66
CA ASN A 70 25.95 11.55 16.89
C ASN A 70 26.29 10.04 16.80
N ASP A 71 27.23 9.57 17.60
CA ASP A 71 27.45 8.16 17.88
C ASP A 71 26.51 7.73 19.04
N ILE A 72 25.58 6.81 18.78
CA ILE A 72 24.66 6.29 19.80
C ILE A 72 25.35 5.24 20.66
N SER A 73 26.19 4.41 20.05
CA SER A 73 26.99 3.38 20.73
C SER A 73 28.23 3.03 19.89
N ASP A 74 29.10 2.15 20.38
CA ASP A 74 30.26 1.65 19.63
C ASP A 74 29.91 0.99 18.29
N LYS A 75 28.64 0.62 18.11
CA LYS A 75 28.15 -0.09 16.91
C LYS A 75 27.15 0.71 16.09
N VAL A 76 26.59 1.79 16.61
CA VAL A 76 25.45 2.49 16.00
C VAL A 76 25.69 4.00 15.96
N GLU A 77 25.48 4.57 14.78
CA GLU A 77 25.65 5.98 14.47
C GLU A 77 24.32 6.56 14.00
N LEU A 78 24.00 7.79 14.41
CA LEU A 78 22.81 8.51 13.98
C LEU A 78 23.13 9.43 12.81
N TRP A 79 22.37 9.33 11.73
CA TRP A 79 22.56 10.08 10.49
C TRP A 79 21.29 10.83 10.08
N LEU A 80 21.46 11.98 9.42
CA LEU A 80 20.39 12.73 8.77
C LEU A 80 20.49 12.55 7.25
N ILE A 81 19.43 11.99 6.67
CA ILE A 81 19.24 11.86 5.22
C ILE A 81 18.37 13.03 4.73
N LYS A 82 18.83 13.74 3.70
CA LYS A 82 18.19 14.93 3.13
C LYS A 82 17.74 14.70 1.68
#